data_AF-A0A2V7U4L6-F1
#
_entry.id   AF-A0A2V7U4L6-F1
#
_cell.length_a   1.000
_cell.length_b   1.000
_cell.length_c   1.000
_cell.angle_alpha   90.00
_cell.angle_beta   90.00
_cell.angle_gamma   90.00
#
_symmetry.space_group_name_H-M   'P 1'
#
loop_
_entity.id
_entity.type
_entity.pdbx_description
1 polymer ?
#
loop_
_entity_poly.entity_id
_entity_poly.type
_entity_poly.pdbx_seq_one_letter_code
_entity_poly.pdbx_strand_id
1 'polypeptide(L)'
;AELVGLDLPEVDLEARFVRVLGKGQKERLVPFGAPAEKALRAYLPVRATCRPRTDAVFVNARGGRLTGRSVRSIVQRRVVQAAVSQRISPHGLRHSFATHLLERGADLRSIQELLGHARLSTTQKYTHLDTRHILEIYSKTHPRA
;
A
#
# COMPACT_ATOMS: atom_id res chain seq x y z
N ALA A 1 -6.31 7.94 -0.49
CA ALA A 1 -5.91 8.83 -1.59
C ALA A 1 -4.75 8.22 -2.35
N GLU A 2 -3.72 7.76 -1.66
CA GLU A 2 -2.49 7.20 -2.24
C GLU A 2 -2.70 5.95 -3.11
N LEU A 3 -3.46 4.95 -2.61
CA LEU A 3 -3.74 3.71 -3.37
C LEU A 3 -4.32 3.98 -4.77
N VAL A 4 -5.24 4.96 -4.88
CA VAL A 4 -5.87 5.27 -6.15
C VAL A 4 -5.00 6.13 -7.05
N GLY A 5 -3.97 6.78 -6.50
CA GLY A 5 -3.00 7.59 -7.25
C GLY A 5 -1.85 6.78 -7.86
N LEU A 6 -1.69 5.52 -7.46
CA LEU A 6 -0.59 4.65 -7.90
C LEU A 6 -0.68 4.29 -9.39
N ASP A 7 0.43 4.43 -10.10
CA ASP A 7 0.58 4.10 -11.52
C ASP A 7 1.53 2.91 -11.73
N LEU A 8 1.39 2.21 -12.85
CA LEU A 8 2.17 1.00 -13.15
C LEU A 8 3.69 1.16 -13.01
N PRO A 9 4.33 2.27 -13.44
CA PRO A 9 5.78 2.45 -13.31
C PRO A 9 6.25 2.60 -11.85
N GLU A 10 5.32 2.78 -10.91
CA GLU A 10 5.62 2.96 -9.49
C GLU A 10 5.55 1.64 -8.72
N VAL A 11 5.23 0.53 -9.38
CA VAL A 11 5.13 -0.81 -8.77
C VAL A 11 6.28 -1.69 -9.24
N ASP A 12 7.14 -2.07 -8.30
CA ASP A 12 8.14 -3.10 -8.52
C ASP A 12 7.68 -4.39 -7.83
N LEU A 13 7.21 -5.36 -8.63
CA LEU A 13 6.73 -6.65 -8.14
C LEU A 13 7.86 -7.59 -7.72
N GLU A 14 9.03 -7.48 -8.37
CA GLU A 14 10.18 -8.37 -8.09
C GLU A 14 10.83 -7.97 -6.76
N ALA A 15 11.04 -6.68 -6.57
CA ALA A 15 11.59 -6.13 -5.33
C ALA A 15 10.52 -5.84 -4.26
N ARG A 16 9.25 -6.10 -4.58
CA ARG A 16 8.06 -5.93 -3.71
C ARG A 16 7.97 -4.58 -3.03
N PHE A 17 8.11 -3.50 -3.80
CA PHE A 17 7.91 -2.15 -3.29
C PHE A 17 7.01 -1.34 -4.22
N VAL A 18 6.29 -0.37 -3.65
CA VAL A 18 5.61 0.67 -4.40
C VAL A 18 6.16 2.03 -4.03
N ARG A 19 6.36 2.89 -5.04
CA ARG A 19 6.67 4.30 -4.84
C ARG A 19 5.36 5.06 -4.72
N VAL A 20 5.19 5.81 -3.64
CA VAL A 20 3.96 6.55 -3.35
C VAL A 20 4.25 8.03 -3.22
N LEU A 21 3.54 8.84 -3.99
CA LEU A 21 3.50 10.30 -3.85
C LEU A 21 2.56 10.69 -2.70
N GLY A 22 3.16 11.15 -1.59
CA GLY A 22 2.47 11.63 -0.40
C GLY A 22 2.15 13.14 -0.44
N LYS A 23 1.65 13.65 0.69
CA LYS A 23 1.34 15.09 0.86
C LYS A 23 2.58 15.95 0.65
N GLY A 24 2.48 16.95 -0.23
CA GLY A 24 3.58 17.85 -0.57
C GLY A 24 4.56 17.29 -1.61
N GLN A 25 4.10 16.38 -2.48
CA GLN A 25 4.90 15.73 -3.53
C GLN A 25 6.12 14.97 -3.00
N LYS A 26 6.06 14.51 -1.75
CA LYS A 26 7.12 13.69 -1.18
C LYS A 26 6.92 12.25 -1.58
N GLU A 27 7.89 11.70 -2.29
CA GLU A 27 7.94 10.27 -2.59
C GLU A 27 8.36 9.47 -1.37
N ARG A 28 7.80 8.28 -1.23
CA ARG A 28 8.28 7.26 -0.30
C ARG A 28 8.16 5.88 -0.91
N LEU A 29 9.01 4.96 -0.46
CA LEU A 29 8.93 3.55 -0.82
C LEU A 29 8.14 2.82 0.26
N VAL A 30 7.16 2.02 -0.17
CA VAL A 30 6.35 1.19 0.72
C VAL A 30 6.56 -0.26 0.29
N PRO A 31 7.22 -1.10 1.12
CA PRO A 31 7.33 -2.52 0.84
C PRO A 31 5.97 -3.19 0.99
N PHE A 32 5.78 -4.31 0.30
CA PHE A 32 4.61 -5.17 0.45
C PHE A 32 4.99 -6.65 0.45
N GLY A 33 4.14 -7.48 1.04
CA GLY A 33 4.36 -8.91 1.16
C GLY A 33 3.96 -9.73 -0.08
N ALA A 34 4.35 -10.99 -0.09
CA ALA A 34 3.98 -12.00 -1.07
C ALA A 34 2.46 -12.13 -1.29
N PRO A 35 1.55 -11.99 -0.30
CA PRO A 35 0.11 -11.95 -0.55
C PRO A 35 -0.31 -10.79 -1.46
N ALA A 36 0.28 -9.61 -1.26
CA ALA A 36 0.01 -8.44 -2.11
C ALA A 36 0.62 -8.61 -3.49
N GLU A 37 1.84 -9.16 -3.59
CA GLU A 37 2.47 -9.53 -4.86
C GLU A 37 1.58 -10.50 -5.66
N LYS A 38 1.16 -11.60 -5.04
CA LYS A 38 0.29 -12.61 -5.65
C LYS A 38 -1.04 -12.02 -6.11
N ALA A 39 -1.65 -11.17 -5.28
CA ALA A 39 -2.89 -10.49 -5.63
C ALA A 39 -2.71 -9.53 -6.82
N LEU A 40 -1.60 -8.79 -6.87
CA LEU A 40 -1.29 -7.90 -7.98
C LEU A 40 -1.02 -8.69 -9.27
N ARG A 41 -0.23 -9.77 -9.21
CA ARG A 41 0.03 -10.65 -10.37
C ARG A 41 -1.24 -11.28 -10.92
N ALA A 42 -2.18 -11.67 -10.05
CA ALA A 42 -3.49 -12.17 -10.48
C ALA A 42 -4.38 -11.07 -11.05
N TYR A 43 -4.27 -9.84 -10.55
CA TYR A 43 -5.10 -8.71 -10.97
C TYR A 43 -4.68 -8.09 -12.31
N LEU A 44 -3.37 -7.95 -12.58
CA LEU A 44 -2.87 -7.25 -13.77
C LEU A 44 -3.38 -7.82 -15.11
N PRO A 45 -3.52 -9.14 -15.30
CA PRO A 45 -4.17 -9.70 -16.49
C PRO A 45 -5.66 -9.29 -16.61
N VAL A 46 -6.40 -9.29 -15.50
CA VAL A 46 -7.81 -8.86 -15.47
C VAL A 46 -7.92 -7.37 -15.78
N ARG A 47 -7.00 -6.55 -15.26
CA ARG A 47 -6.91 -5.12 -15.60
C ARG A 47 -6.83 -4.92 -17.12
N ALA A 48 -6.03 -5.72 -17.83
CA ALA A 48 -5.89 -5.60 -19.28
C ALA A 48 -7.22 -5.84 -20.03
N THR A 49 -8.07 -6.74 -19.54
CA THR A 49 -9.40 -7.00 -20.13
C THR A 49 -10.36 -5.82 -20.00
N CYS A 50 -10.14 -4.92 -19.03
CA CYS A 50 -10.95 -3.71 -18.81
C CYS A 50 -10.60 -2.56 -19.76
N ARG A 51 -9.71 -2.76 -20.74
CA ARG A 51 -9.25 -1.75 -21.72
C ARG A 51 -8.90 -0.41 -21.05
N PRO A 52 -7.88 -0.40 -20.17
CA PRO A 52 -7.54 0.77 -19.37
C PRO A 52 -7.11 1.95 -20.27
N ARG A 53 -7.57 3.15 -19.92
CA ARG A 53 -7.25 4.42 -20.61
C ARG A 53 -6.30 5.31 -19.79
N THR A 54 -5.59 4.70 -18.86
CA THR A 54 -4.75 5.35 -17.86
C THR A 54 -3.69 4.36 -17.36
N ASP A 55 -2.57 4.88 -16.88
CA ASP A 55 -1.52 4.06 -16.25
C ASP A 55 -1.81 3.68 -14.80
N ALA A 56 -2.96 4.11 -14.25
CA ALA A 56 -3.40 3.74 -12.93
C ALA A 56 -3.36 2.21 -12.74
N VAL A 57 -2.75 1.77 -11.64
CA VAL A 57 -2.72 0.34 -11.27
C VAL A 57 -4.15 -0.16 -11.16
N PHE A 58 -4.97 0.48 -10.34
CA PHE A 58 -6.35 0.05 -10.10
C PHE A 58 -7.36 0.83 -10.93
N VAL A 59 -8.05 0.11 -11.83
CA VAL A 59 -9.07 0.65 -12.73
C VAL A 59 -10.47 0.13 -12.42
N ASN A 60 -11.48 0.93 -12.78
CA ASN A 60 -12.88 0.54 -12.79
C ASN A 60 -13.23 -0.26 -14.06
N ALA A 61 -14.43 -0.83 -14.11
CA ALA A 61 -14.93 -1.62 -15.24
C ALA A 61 -15.02 -0.84 -16.57
N ARG A 62 -14.93 0.50 -16.55
CA ARG A 62 -14.92 1.39 -17.74
C ARG A 62 -13.50 1.80 -18.15
N GLY A 63 -12.48 1.16 -17.59
CA GLY A 63 -11.07 1.40 -17.88
C GLY A 63 -10.50 2.70 -17.30
N GLY A 64 -11.23 3.40 -16.44
CA GLY A 64 -10.75 4.62 -15.76
C GLY A 64 -10.21 4.34 -14.36
N ARG A 65 -9.43 5.26 -13.79
CA ARG A 65 -8.88 5.17 -12.42
C ARG A 65 -10.00 4.95 -11.38
N LEU A 66 -9.76 4.10 -10.37
CA LEU A 66 -10.67 4.00 -9.22
C LEU A 66 -10.65 5.30 -8.40
N THR A 67 -11.79 5.63 -7.78
CA THR A 67 -11.86 6.75 -6.82
C THR A 67 -11.72 6.26 -5.39
N GLY A 68 -11.30 7.13 -4.47
CA GLY A 68 -11.24 6.77 -3.04
C GLY A 68 -12.59 6.31 -2.48
N ARG A 69 -13.70 6.85 -2.99
CA ARG A 69 -15.06 6.40 -2.68
C ARG A 69 -15.32 4.97 -3.18
N SER A 70 -14.87 4.66 -4.39
CA SER A 70 -15.00 3.32 -4.98
C SER A 70 -14.25 2.28 -4.14
N VAL A 71 -13.01 2.58 -3.76
CA VAL A 71 -12.21 1.70 -2.88
C VAL A 71 -12.91 1.47 -1.55
N ARG A 72 -13.41 2.52 -0.89
CA ARG A 72 -14.14 2.39 0.37
C ARG A 72 -15.36 1.47 0.23
N SER A 73 -16.13 1.63 -0.84
CA SER A 73 -17.29 0.78 -1.13
C SER A 73 -16.91 -0.67 -1.41
N ILE A 74 -15.81 -0.91 -2.13
CA ILE A 74 -15.29 -2.27 -2.38
C ILE A 74 -14.89 -2.92 -1.05
N VAL A 75 -14.09 -2.24 -0.23
CA VAL A 75 -13.65 -2.75 1.08
C VAL A 75 -14.86 -3.05 1.96
N GLN A 76 -15.81 -2.12 2.09
CA GLN A 76 -17.00 -2.32 2.91
C GLN A 76 -17.80 -3.56 2.47
N ARG A 77 -17.99 -3.76 1.16
CA ARG A 77 -18.68 -4.95 0.64
C ARG A 77 -17.97 -6.25 1.02
N ARG A 78 -16.64 -6.28 0.95
CA ARG A 78 -15.85 -7.46 1.33
C ARG A 78 -15.88 -7.74 2.83
N VAL A 79 -15.85 -6.70 3.67
CA VAL A 79 -15.97 -6.81 5.13
C VAL A 79 -17.32 -7.43 5.52
N VAL A 80 -18.41 -6.97 4.90
CA VAL A 80 -19.74 -7.54 5.11
C VAL A 80 -19.80 -9.01 4.67
N GLN A 81 -19.23 -9.33 3.50
CA GLN A 81 -19.17 -10.72 3.02
C GLN A 81 -18.34 -11.65 3.91
N ALA A 82 -17.30 -11.13 4.57
CA ALA A 82 -16.48 -11.86 5.52
C ALA A 82 -17.15 -12.05 6.89
N ALA A 83 -18.41 -11.63 7.05
CA ALA A 83 -19.18 -11.69 8.30
C ALA A 83 -18.48 -11.02 9.49
N VAL A 84 -17.63 -10.03 9.23
CA VAL A 84 -16.97 -9.26 10.28
C VAL A 84 -17.94 -8.22 10.79
N SER A 85 -18.34 -8.34 12.06
CA SER A 85 -19.27 -7.43 12.75
C SER A 85 -18.70 -6.02 12.99
N GLN A 86 -17.40 -5.83 12.76
CA GLN A 86 -16.73 -4.54 12.90
C GLN A 86 -16.78 -3.69 11.62
N ARG A 87 -16.97 -2.38 11.80
CA ARG A 87 -16.84 -1.39 10.72
C ARG A 87 -15.36 -1.19 10.35
N ILE A 88 -14.86 -2.00 9.44
CA ILE A 88 -13.50 -1.87 8.90
C ILE A 88 -13.49 -0.85 7.77
N SER A 89 -12.68 0.19 7.93
CA SER A 89 -12.42 1.21 6.90
C SER A 89 -10.95 1.16 6.46
N PRO A 90 -10.58 1.76 5.31
CA PRO A 90 -9.17 1.87 4.92
C PRO A 90 -8.27 2.54 5.99
N HIS A 91 -8.83 3.45 6.79
CA HIS A 91 -8.11 4.05 7.92
C HIS A 91 -7.93 3.04 9.07
N GLY A 92 -8.97 2.26 9.38
CA GLY A 92 -8.89 1.18 10.36
C GLY A 92 -7.83 0.12 10.00
N LEU A 93 -7.80 -0.30 8.72
CA LEU A 93 -6.76 -1.22 8.22
C LEU A 93 -5.35 -0.66 8.39
N ARG A 94 -5.16 0.64 8.10
CA ARG A 94 -3.88 1.32 8.31
C ARG A 94 -3.48 1.36 9.78
N HIS A 95 -4.44 1.61 10.67
CA HIS A 95 -4.18 1.62 12.10
C HIS A 95 -3.81 0.23 12.62
N SER A 96 -4.55 -0.81 12.23
CA SER A 96 -4.22 -2.20 12.58
C SER A 96 -2.82 -2.60 12.08
N PHE A 97 -2.44 -2.18 10.88
CA PHE A 97 -1.08 -2.38 10.36
C PHE A 97 -0.02 -1.68 11.22
N ALA A 98 -0.25 -0.41 11.59
CA ALA A 98 0.64 0.35 12.45
C ALA A 98 0.84 -0.31 13.82
N THR A 99 -0.26 -0.71 14.45
CA THR A 99 -0.26 -1.37 15.75
C THR A 99 0.43 -2.73 15.67
N HIS A 100 0.18 -3.52 14.62
CA HIS A 100 0.84 -4.81 14.43
C HIS A 100 2.35 -4.69 14.29
N LEU A 101 2.84 -3.69 13.53
CA LEU A 101 4.26 -3.39 13.44
C LEU A 101 4.86 -3.05 14.81
N LEU A 102 4.18 -2.19 15.57
CA LEU A 102 4.63 -1.76 16.89
C LEU A 102 4.68 -2.94 17.88
N GLU A 103 3.64 -3.78 17.92
CA GLU A 103 3.57 -4.98 18.76
C GLU A 103 4.66 -6.01 18.43
N ARG A 104 5.14 -6.02 17.18
CA ARG A 104 6.23 -6.89 16.72
C ARG A 104 7.61 -6.25 16.86
N GLY A 105 7.71 -5.12 17.56
CA GLY A 105 8.97 -4.49 17.90
C GLY A 105 9.56 -3.60 16.80
N ALA A 106 8.77 -3.21 15.79
CA ALA A 106 9.19 -2.14 14.89
C ALA A 106 9.29 -0.82 15.66
N ASP A 107 10.35 -0.07 15.43
CA ASP A 107 10.50 1.25 16.02
C ASP A 107 9.47 2.24 15.41
N LEU A 108 9.06 3.22 16.22
CA LEU A 108 8.05 4.22 15.84
C LEU A 108 8.48 5.04 14.61
N ARG A 109 9.78 5.22 14.37
CA ARG A 109 10.29 6.00 13.24
C ARG A 109 10.10 5.25 11.93
N SER A 110 10.42 3.96 11.89
CA SER A 110 10.17 3.09 10.74
C SER A 110 8.68 2.97 10.42
N ILE A 111 7.81 2.91 11.44
CA ILE A 111 6.36 2.93 11.26
C ILE A 111 5.90 4.28 10.67
N GLN A 112 6.45 5.39 11.15
CA GLN A 112 6.15 6.73 10.64
C GLN A 112 6.57 6.92 9.18
N GLU A 113 7.74 6.39 8.79
CA GLU A 113 8.24 6.39 7.41
C GLU A 113 7.32 5.59 6.48
N LEU A 114 6.94 4.38 6.89
CA LEU A 114 6.01 3.51 6.15
C LEU A 114 4.62 4.15 5.97
N LEU A 115 4.11 4.81 7.01
CA LEU A 115 2.76 5.38 7.03
C LEU A 115 2.70 6.83 6.50
N GLY A 116 3.84 7.46 6.27
CA GLY A 116 3.93 8.81 5.70
C GLY A 116 3.47 9.92 6.63
N HIS A 117 3.57 9.75 7.96
CA HIS A 117 3.23 10.81 8.92
C HIS A 117 4.34 11.86 8.97
N ALA A 118 4.09 13.00 8.33
CA ALA A 118 5.03 14.11 8.23
C ALA A 118 5.13 14.89 9.56
N ARG A 119 6.24 14.69 10.29
CA ARG A 119 7.07 15.66 11.06
C ARG A 119 7.94 14.86 12.05
N LEU A 120 9.28 15.02 12.17
CA LEU A 120 10.20 16.10 11.79
C LEU A 120 11.54 15.55 11.27
N SER A 121 11.73 15.60 9.96
CA SER A 121 12.88 16.20 9.27
C SER A 121 12.82 15.78 7.81
N THR A 122 12.51 16.75 6.97
CA THR A 122 12.71 16.66 5.52
C THR A 122 14.16 16.35 5.25
N THR A 123 14.39 15.37 4.37
CA THR A 123 15.67 14.97 3.78
C THR A 123 16.46 13.92 4.57
N GLN A 124 15.93 12.70 4.65
CA GLN A 124 16.79 11.54 4.43
C GLN A 124 16.66 11.19 2.95
N LYS A 125 17.75 11.32 2.19
CA LYS A 125 17.82 10.72 0.86
C LYS A 125 17.65 9.22 1.08
N TYR A 126 16.52 8.65 0.67
CA TYR A 126 16.34 7.21 0.71
C TYR A 126 17.40 6.57 -0.17
N THR A 127 18.41 6.02 0.47
CA THR A 127 19.44 5.23 -0.19
C THR A 127 18.95 3.79 -0.30
N HIS A 128 19.64 2.97 -1.11
CA HIS A 128 19.40 1.53 -1.10
C HIS A 128 19.55 0.91 0.30
N LEU A 129 20.34 1.53 1.19
CA LEU A 129 20.51 1.10 2.58
C LEU A 129 19.26 1.35 3.42
N ASP A 130 18.61 2.51 3.28
CA ASP A 130 17.35 2.81 3.98
C ASP A 130 16.23 1.86 3.51
N THR A 131 16.22 1.51 2.22
CA THR A 131 15.22 0.57 1.66
C THR A 131 15.40 -0.84 2.20
N ARG A 132 16.64 -1.33 2.31
CA ARG A 132 16.95 -2.64 2.93
C ARG A 132 16.54 -2.68 4.39
N HIS A 133 16.82 -1.61 5.14
CA HIS A 133 16.43 -1.52 6.54
C HIS A 133 14.91 -1.60 6.73
N ILE A 134 14.15 -0.85 5.92
CA ILE A 134 12.69 -0.90 5.93
C ILE A 134 12.17 -2.31 5.55
N LEU A 135 12.79 -2.97 4.58
CA LEU A 135 12.46 -4.35 4.20
C LEU A 135 12.76 -5.36 5.33
N GLU A 136 13.87 -5.21 6.05
CA GLU A 136 14.21 -6.05 7.20
C GLU A 136 13.19 -5.91 8.32
N ILE A 137 12.79 -4.68 8.65
CA ILE A 137 11.77 -4.42 9.67
C ILE A 137 10.43 -5.01 9.25
N TYR A 138 10.03 -4.80 7.98
CA TYR A 138 8.81 -5.39 7.44
C TYR A 138 8.86 -6.92 7.51
N SER A 139 9.95 -7.55 7.10
CA SER A 139 10.12 -9.01 7.10
C SER A 139 10.12 -9.61 8.51
N LYS A 140 10.79 -8.96 9.48
CA LYS A 140 10.80 -9.39 10.90
C LYS A 140 9.43 -9.31 11.54
N THR A 141 8.66 -8.27 11.20
CA THR A 141 7.34 -8.02 11.78
C THR A 141 6.23 -8.81 11.08
N HIS A 142 6.43 -9.18 9.81
CA HIS A 142 5.49 -9.95 9.00
C HIS A 142 6.13 -11.23 8.42
N PRO A 143 6.61 -12.18 9.25
CA PRO A 143 7.35 -13.36 8.78
C PRO A 143 6.51 -14.38 8.00
N ARG A 144 5.18 -14.20 7.93
CA ARG A 144 4.23 -15.01 7.16
C ARG A 144 3.57 -14.25 6.00
N ALA A 145 4.02 -13.02 5.75
CA ALA A 145 3.57 -12.22 4.61
C ALA A 145 4.46 -12.45 3.39
#